data_AF-A0A9P8M5A1-F1
#
_entry.id   AF-A0A9P8M5A1-F1
#
_cell.length_a   1.000
_cell.length_b   1.000
_cell.length_c   1.000
_cell.angle_alpha   90.00
_cell.angle_beta   90.00
_cell.angle_gamma   90.00
#
_symmetry.space_group_name_H-M   'P 1'
#
loop_
_entity.id
_entity.type
_entity.pdbx_description
1 polymer ?
#
loop_
_entity_poly.entity_id
_entity_poly.type
_entity_poly.pdbx_seq_one_letter_code
_entity_poly.pdbx_strand_id
1 'polypeptide(L)'
;MSNLANVGNIVRTLQSVNSNVTEDGQLCLLSLEGDRLIENIYDNEELLSQRCVTNDAKHNSSAVYMMLESSAFMLYLGSNASLCAREFNHGEKEWVEAKIEIPHLTDLCPETRLSVVTVPEVTIVFYQTIKGQVHGIAFDRKKEHWLAPFCLPCQAQRGTPISAFSTQESVIVSFVDIEKKVHIFSRRLEADKWEDKILDDSSDNAHMMNLVVYENEERGTIEAFAQVQNKILHIDQHQGRSCLGQVTKGEFTPITKAECGRFIRARFGMLGRLRGNTNITINSNNNSGYAPISVWGARRPAWA
;
A
#
# COMPACT_ATOMS: atom_id res chain seq x y z
N MET A 1 -9.42 10.34 9.88
CA MET A 1 -10.65 10.27 9.04
C MET A 1 -10.77 8.83 8.61
N SER A 2 -11.86 8.16 8.96
CA SER A 2 -12.11 6.76 8.64
C SER A 2 -12.62 6.65 7.20
N ASN A 3 -11.93 5.94 6.31
CA ASN A 3 -12.41 5.68 4.96
C ASN A 3 -13.34 4.46 5.00
N LEU A 4 -14.59 4.65 4.57
CA LEU A 4 -15.53 3.57 4.30
C LEU A 4 -15.15 2.92 2.96
N ALA A 5 -14.49 1.77 2.99
CA ALA A 5 -14.24 0.99 1.78
C ALA A 5 -15.39 0.01 1.54
N ASN A 6 -16.09 0.18 0.41
CA ASN A 6 -16.97 -0.87 -0.10
C ASN A 6 -16.11 -2.09 -0.52
N VAL A 7 -16.61 -3.31 -0.34
CA VAL A 7 -16.02 -4.56 -0.88
C VAL A 7 -15.61 -4.41 -2.35
N GLY A 8 -16.38 -3.68 -3.18
CA GLY A 8 -15.99 -3.37 -4.55
C GLY A 8 -14.62 -2.68 -4.67
N ASN A 9 -14.32 -1.71 -3.80
CA ASN A 9 -13.02 -1.04 -3.77
C ASN A 9 -11.92 -1.95 -3.25
N ILE A 10 -12.21 -2.80 -2.26
CA ILE A 10 -11.26 -3.82 -1.79
C ILE A 10 -10.89 -4.78 -2.91
N VAL A 11 -11.87 -5.22 -3.71
CA VAL A 11 -11.61 -6.11 -4.85
C VAL A 11 -10.80 -5.40 -5.92
N ARG A 12 -11.11 -4.13 -6.23
CA ARG A 12 -10.28 -3.32 -7.14
C ARG A 12 -8.84 -3.19 -6.64
N THR A 13 -8.63 -2.97 -5.35
CA THR A 13 -7.31 -2.95 -4.72
C THR A 13 -6.60 -4.31 -4.79
N LEU A 14 -7.32 -5.42 -4.57
CA LEU A 14 -6.74 -6.76 -4.69
C LEU A 14 -6.36 -7.10 -6.13
N GLN A 15 -7.05 -6.54 -7.12
CA GLN A 15 -6.77 -6.74 -8.53
C GLN A 15 -5.74 -5.76 -9.08
N SER A 16 -5.45 -4.67 -8.37
CA SER A 16 -4.44 -3.70 -8.75
C SER A 16 -3.05 -4.16 -8.32
N VAL A 17 -2.02 -3.64 -8.98
CA VAL A 17 -0.63 -3.81 -8.56
C VAL A 17 -0.37 -3.11 -7.24
N ASN A 18 -1.02 -1.98 -7.04
CA ASN A 18 -1.04 -1.22 -5.81
C ASN A 18 -2.25 -0.29 -5.80
N SER A 19 -2.60 0.22 -4.63
CA SER A 19 -3.58 1.29 -4.49
C SER A 19 -3.10 2.32 -3.50
N ASN A 20 -3.41 3.58 -3.76
CA ASN A 20 -3.28 4.66 -2.81
C ASN A 20 -4.57 5.48 -2.80
N VAL A 21 -4.77 6.27 -1.76
CA VAL A 21 -5.89 7.22 -1.68
C VAL A 21 -5.30 8.60 -1.52
N THR A 22 -5.75 9.55 -2.35
CA THR A 22 -5.34 10.95 -2.23
C THR A 22 -5.94 11.58 -0.97
N GLU A 23 -5.42 12.73 -0.53
CA GLU A 23 -6.04 13.47 0.58
C GLU A 23 -7.50 13.87 0.28
N ASP A 24 -7.84 14.05 -1.00
CA ASP A 24 -9.19 14.37 -1.46
C ASP A 24 -10.12 13.14 -1.50
N GLY A 25 -9.62 11.95 -1.11
CA GLY A 25 -10.38 10.71 -1.08
C GLY A 25 -10.48 10.00 -2.43
N GLN A 26 -9.75 10.46 -3.45
CA GLN A 26 -9.71 9.79 -4.76
C GLN A 26 -8.89 8.51 -4.65
N LEU A 27 -9.37 7.46 -5.32
CA LEU A 27 -8.72 6.16 -5.36
C LEU A 27 -7.74 6.11 -6.53
N CYS A 28 -6.45 6.04 -6.25
CA CYS A 28 -5.40 5.81 -7.24
C CYS A 28 -5.08 4.32 -7.31
N LEU A 29 -5.23 3.71 -8.48
CA LEU A 29 -4.94 2.30 -8.74
C LEU A 29 -3.80 2.17 -9.75
N LEU A 30 -2.81 1.35 -9.43
CA LEU A 30 -1.81 0.90 -10.40
C LEU A 30 -2.27 -0.38 -11.06
N SER A 31 -2.20 -0.43 -12.38
CA SER A 31 -2.58 -1.58 -13.18
C SER A 31 -1.48 -1.92 -14.18
N LEU A 32 -1.42 -3.19 -14.59
CA LEU A 32 -0.54 -3.64 -15.66
C LEU A 32 -1.37 -3.94 -16.90
N GLU A 33 -1.01 -3.31 -17.99
CA GLU A 33 -1.51 -3.62 -19.34
C GLU A 33 -0.33 -4.12 -20.17
N GLY A 34 -0.09 -5.43 -20.14
CA GLY A 34 1.12 -6.03 -20.73
C GLY A 34 2.37 -5.67 -19.94
N ASP A 35 3.26 -4.91 -20.56
CA ASP A 35 4.49 -4.31 -19.98
C ASP A 35 4.29 -2.84 -19.55
N ARG A 36 3.07 -2.30 -19.71
CA ARG A 36 2.74 -0.93 -19.33
C ARG A 36 2.24 -0.88 -17.91
N LEU A 37 2.91 -0.09 -17.07
CA LEU A 37 2.42 0.26 -15.75
C LEU A 37 1.60 1.55 -15.88
N ILE A 38 0.33 1.47 -15.50
CA ILE A 38 -0.64 2.55 -15.67
C ILE A 38 -1.22 2.92 -14.32
N GLU A 39 -1.25 4.22 -14.04
CA GLU A 39 -1.97 4.79 -12.92
C GLU A 39 -3.34 5.27 -13.37
N ASN A 40 -4.38 4.80 -12.68
CA ASN A 40 -5.76 5.22 -12.86
C ASN A 40 -6.22 5.95 -11.61
N ILE A 41 -6.83 7.13 -11.78
CA ILE A 41 -7.37 7.94 -10.68
C ILE A 41 -8.89 7.93 -10.79
N TYR A 42 -9.54 7.48 -9.73
CA TYR A 42 -10.99 7.40 -9.64
C TYR A 42 -11.52 8.36 -8.58
N ASP A 43 -12.65 8.99 -8.89
CA ASP A 43 -13.55 9.53 -7.87
C ASP A 43 -14.76 8.60 -7.79
N ASN A 44 -14.85 7.84 -6.71
CA ASN A 44 -15.81 6.76 -6.53
C ASN A 44 -15.76 5.71 -7.65
N GLU A 45 -16.68 5.78 -8.61
CA GLU A 45 -16.77 4.85 -9.75
C GLU A 45 -16.31 5.50 -11.07
N GLU A 46 -16.12 6.82 -11.10
CA GLU A 46 -15.75 7.55 -12.30
C GLU A 46 -14.23 7.60 -12.46
N LEU A 47 -13.72 7.20 -13.64
CA LEU A 47 -12.31 7.35 -13.99
C LEU A 47 -12.05 8.81 -14.38
N LEU A 48 -11.32 9.54 -13.52
CA LEU A 48 -10.97 10.94 -13.75
C LEU A 48 -9.74 11.09 -14.65
N SER A 49 -8.74 10.24 -14.46
CA SER A 49 -7.46 10.36 -15.15
C SER A 49 -6.77 9.01 -15.28
N GLN A 50 -6.03 8.86 -16.37
CA GLN A 50 -5.16 7.73 -16.61
C GLN A 50 -3.79 8.25 -17.06
N ARG A 51 -2.71 7.73 -16.46
CA ARG A 51 -1.33 8.15 -16.75
C ARG A 51 -0.45 6.93 -16.95
N CYS A 52 0.36 6.94 -18.00
CA CYS A 52 1.39 5.93 -18.18
C CYS A 52 2.56 6.23 -17.23
N VAL A 53 2.97 5.25 -16.43
CA VAL A 53 4.14 5.36 -15.56
C VAL A 53 5.38 4.87 -16.30
N THR A 54 5.28 3.74 -16.99
CA THR A 54 6.36 3.17 -17.79
C THR A 54 5.80 2.18 -18.81
N ASN A 55 6.56 1.91 -19.88
CA ASN A 55 6.28 0.85 -20.85
C ASN A 55 7.29 -0.31 -20.76
N ASP A 56 8.02 -0.40 -19.64
CA ASP A 56 9.07 -1.41 -19.42
C ASP A 56 8.89 -2.12 -18.07
N ALA A 57 7.64 -2.25 -17.61
CA ALA A 57 7.36 -2.99 -16.39
C ALA A 57 7.45 -4.50 -16.65
N LYS A 58 8.01 -5.24 -15.69
CA LYS A 58 8.02 -6.71 -15.73
C LYS A 58 6.60 -7.26 -15.88
N HIS A 59 6.46 -8.39 -16.56
CA HIS A 59 5.19 -9.12 -16.50
C HIS A 59 4.88 -9.54 -15.05
N ASN A 60 3.65 -9.30 -14.60
CA ASN A 60 3.25 -9.43 -13.19
C ASN A 60 4.16 -8.62 -12.24
N SER A 61 4.67 -7.47 -12.68
CA SER A 61 5.46 -6.56 -11.84
C SER A 61 4.75 -6.20 -10.54
N SER A 62 5.53 -5.73 -9.58
CA SER A 62 5.03 -5.03 -8.41
C SER A 62 5.48 -3.58 -8.49
N ALA A 63 4.61 -2.68 -8.04
CA ALA A 63 4.87 -1.26 -7.99
C ALA A 63 4.28 -0.66 -6.72
N VAL A 64 4.84 0.45 -6.25
CA VAL A 64 4.42 1.13 -5.02
C VAL A 64 4.63 2.64 -5.15
N TYR A 65 3.73 3.41 -4.57
CA TYR A 65 3.94 4.83 -4.34
C TYR A 65 4.90 5.02 -3.16
N MET A 66 5.86 5.91 -3.34
CA MET A 66 6.76 6.35 -2.28
C MET A 66 6.78 7.88 -2.25
N MET A 67 6.36 8.45 -1.14
CA MET A 67 6.36 9.90 -0.94
C MET A 67 7.57 10.31 -0.12
N LEU A 68 8.39 11.20 -0.67
CA LEU A 68 9.55 11.80 0.00
C LEU A 68 9.40 13.32 -0.02
N GLU A 69 9.10 13.89 1.15
CA GLU A 69 8.89 15.33 1.34
C GLU A 69 7.94 15.96 0.31
N SER A 70 8.47 16.59 -0.74
CA SER A 70 7.75 17.24 -1.82
C SER A 70 7.72 16.46 -3.14
N SER A 71 8.34 15.29 -3.20
CA SER A 71 8.44 14.46 -4.40
C SER A 71 7.66 13.16 -4.25
N ALA A 72 6.92 12.82 -5.31
CA ALA A 72 6.26 11.52 -5.43
C ALA A 72 7.09 10.63 -6.34
N PHE A 73 7.41 9.44 -5.85
CA PHE A 73 8.10 8.42 -6.62
C PHE A 73 7.19 7.21 -6.83
N MET A 74 7.33 6.60 -8.00
CA MET A 74 6.88 5.23 -8.25
C MET A 74 8.09 4.31 -8.24
N LEU A 75 8.10 3.34 -7.34
CA LEU A 75 9.06 2.24 -7.41
C LEU A 75 8.38 1.05 -8.08
N TYR A 76 9.06 0.36 -8.98
CA TYR A 76 8.52 -0.80 -9.70
C TYR A 76 9.62 -1.76 -10.16
N LEU A 77 9.26 -2.99 -10.54
CA LEU A 77 10.20 -3.90 -11.20
C LEU A 77 10.18 -3.71 -12.71
N GLY A 78 11.32 -3.37 -13.29
CA GLY A 78 11.54 -3.28 -14.74
C GLY A 78 11.59 -4.67 -15.39
N SER A 79 11.58 -4.73 -16.73
CA SER A 79 11.53 -5.99 -17.50
C SER A 79 12.62 -7.01 -17.14
N ASN A 80 13.79 -6.54 -16.72
CA ASN A 80 14.92 -7.34 -16.23
C ASN A 80 14.81 -7.76 -14.74
N ALA A 81 13.67 -7.52 -14.09
CA ALA A 81 13.43 -7.71 -12.66
C ALA A 81 14.30 -6.86 -11.72
N SER A 82 14.92 -5.79 -12.23
CA SER A 82 15.60 -4.78 -11.41
C SER A 82 14.61 -3.76 -10.86
N LEU A 83 14.93 -3.16 -9.70
CA LEU A 83 14.14 -2.07 -9.15
C LEU A 83 14.39 -0.79 -9.96
N CYS A 84 13.31 -0.19 -10.44
CA CYS A 84 13.31 1.07 -11.18
C CYS A 84 12.48 2.12 -10.43
N ALA A 85 12.74 3.40 -10.73
CA ALA A 85 12.00 4.52 -10.17
C ALA A 85 11.53 5.50 -11.24
N ARG A 86 10.35 6.08 -11.04
CA ARG A 86 9.90 7.31 -11.73
C ARG A 86 9.59 8.38 -10.68
N GLU A 87 9.85 9.63 -11.01
CA GLU A 87 9.43 10.78 -10.20
C GLU A 87 8.29 11.49 -10.91
N PHE A 88 7.33 12.02 -10.16
CA PHE A 88 6.23 12.77 -10.74
C PHE A 88 6.66 14.21 -11.05
N ASN A 89 6.65 14.58 -12.32
CA ASN A 89 6.87 15.97 -12.75
C ASN A 89 5.55 16.75 -12.60
N HIS A 90 5.47 17.62 -11.60
CA HIS A 90 4.28 18.44 -11.35
C HIS A 90 3.95 19.45 -12.46
N GLY A 91 4.95 19.92 -13.21
CA GLY A 91 4.76 20.88 -14.30
C GLY A 91 4.14 20.23 -15.53
N GLU A 92 4.59 19.03 -15.87
CA GLU A 92 4.12 18.26 -17.03
C GLU A 92 2.94 17.34 -16.69
N LYS A 93 2.71 17.07 -15.40
CA LYS A 93 1.75 16.11 -14.86
C LYS A 93 2.00 14.67 -15.31
N GLU A 94 3.26 14.32 -15.50
CA GLU A 94 3.70 13.01 -16.02
C GLU A 94 4.78 12.37 -15.13
N TRP A 95 4.93 11.06 -15.26
CA TRP A 95 5.99 10.30 -14.60
C TRP A 95 7.26 10.30 -15.45
N VAL A 96 8.35 10.83 -14.90
CA VAL A 96 9.64 10.93 -15.58
C VAL A 96 10.67 10.01 -14.94
N GLU A 97 11.74 9.67 -15.66
CA GLU A 97 12.81 8.83 -15.13
C GLU A 97 13.46 9.42 -13.89
N ALA A 98 13.57 8.61 -12.83
CA ALA A 98 14.27 8.98 -11.62
C ALA A 98 15.38 7.98 -11.34
N LYS A 99 16.53 8.51 -10.90
CA LYS A 99 17.62 7.69 -10.37
C LYS A 99 17.50 7.66 -8.85
N ILE A 100 16.94 6.57 -8.34
CA ILE A 100 16.99 6.25 -6.92
C ILE A 100 17.95 5.08 -6.75
N GLU A 101 19.05 5.33 -6.06
CA GLU A 101 19.95 4.26 -5.61
C GLU A 101 19.51 3.83 -4.21
N ILE A 102 18.95 2.62 -4.12
CA ILE A 102 18.66 1.96 -2.85
C ILE A 102 19.87 1.06 -2.53
N PRO A 103 20.73 1.44 -1.58
CA PRO A 103 21.93 0.66 -1.27
C PRO A 103 21.55 -0.72 -0.73
N HIS A 104 22.42 -1.70 -0.97
CA HIS A 104 22.29 -3.07 -0.50
C HIS A 104 21.09 -3.87 -1.06
N LEU A 105 20.43 -3.36 -2.10
CA LEU A 105 19.36 -4.09 -2.80
C LEU A 105 19.93 -5.07 -3.85
N THR A 106 20.88 -5.93 -3.45
CA THR A 106 21.58 -6.85 -4.39
C THR A 106 20.87 -8.18 -4.57
N ASP A 107 20.07 -8.59 -3.59
CA ASP A 107 19.51 -9.95 -3.49
C ASP A 107 17.99 -9.94 -3.74
N LEU A 108 17.47 -9.02 -4.55
CA LEU A 108 16.03 -8.85 -4.79
C LEU A 108 15.44 -10.09 -5.49
N CYS A 109 14.37 -10.66 -4.94
CA CYS A 109 13.64 -11.75 -5.57
C CYS A 109 12.94 -11.25 -6.84
N PRO A 110 13.09 -11.88 -8.02
CA PRO A 110 12.40 -11.45 -9.25
C PRO A 110 10.87 -11.48 -9.17
N GLU A 111 10.32 -12.26 -8.25
CA GLU A 111 8.88 -12.36 -7.97
C GLU A 111 8.45 -11.51 -6.77
N THR A 112 9.34 -10.68 -6.21
CA THR A 112 9.01 -9.85 -5.04
C THR A 112 7.76 -9.01 -5.28
N ARG A 113 6.90 -8.96 -4.27
CA ARG A 113 5.90 -7.90 -4.13
C ARG A 113 6.50 -6.81 -3.25
N LEU A 114 6.33 -5.57 -3.67
CA LEU A 114 6.78 -4.39 -2.96
C LEU A 114 5.63 -3.89 -2.10
N SER A 115 5.95 -3.40 -0.91
CA SER A 115 5.03 -2.63 -0.09
C SER A 115 5.77 -1.46 0.53
N VAL A 116 5.09 -0.33 0.68
CA VAL A 116 5.67 0.87 1.31
C VAL A 116 4.81 1.27 2.49
N VAL A 117 5.46 1.69 3.57
CA VAL A 117 4.81 2.36 4.69
C VAL A 117 5.60 3.61 5.04
N THR A 118 4.89 4.70 5.26
CA THR A 118 5.50 5.96 5.71
C THR A 118 5.06 6.26 7.13
N VAL A 119 6.03 6.41 8.02
CA VAL A 119 5.84 6.90 9.39
C VAL A 119 6.54 8.27 9.51
N PRO A 120 6.34 9.06 10.58
CA PRO A 120 6.74 10.46 10.61
C PRO A 120 8.18 10.75 10.14
N GLU A 121 9.15 9.93 10.57
CA GLU A 121 10.57 10.16 10.30
C GLU A 121 11.15 9.27 9.18
N VAL A 122 10.50 8.14 8.87
CA VAL A 122 11.04 7.17 7.92
C VAL A 122 9.99 6.66 6.95
N THR A 123 10.42 6.40 5.72
CA THR A 123 9.66 5.63 4.73
C THR A 123 10.31 4.28 4.57
N ILE A 124 9.57 3.18 4.77
CA ILE A 124 10.10 1.82 4.73
C ILE A 124 9.57 1.13 3.48
N VAL A 125 10.49 0.60 2.67
CA VAL A 125 10.18 -0.27 1.53
C VAL A 125 10.41 -1.72 1.96
N PHE A 126 9.37 -2.54 1.84
CA PHE A 126 9.43 -3.99 2.05
C PHE A 126 9.53 -4.74 0.74
N TYR A 127 10.38 -5.76 0.72
CA TYR A 127 10.64 -6.61 -0.42
C TYR A 127 11.08 -8.00 0.04
N GLN A 128 10.97 -8.98 -0.85
CA GLN A 128 11.48 -10.33 -0.64
C GLN A 128 12.85 -10.50 -1.29
N THR A 129 13.76 -11.17 -0.60
CA THR A 129 15.07 -11.55 -1.14
C THR A 129 15.01 -12.91 -1.85
N ILE A 130 16.00 -13.21 -2.70
CA ILE A 130 16.14 -14.52 -3.37
C ILE A 130 16.22 -15.70 -2.39
N LYS A 131 16.55 -15.43 -1.11
CA LYS A 131 16.60 -16.44 -0.04
C LYS A 131 15.23 -16.73 0.58
N GLY A 132 14.16 -16.06 0.12
CA GLY A 132 12.81 -16.24 0.64
C GLY A 132 12.48 -15.38 1.87
N GLN A 133 13.40 -14.53 2.33
CA GLN A 133 13.20 -13.67 3.49
C GLN A 133 12.57 -12.34 3.09
N VAL A 134 11.64 -11.82 3.90
CA VAL A 134 11.13 -10.46 3.74
C VAL A 134 12.04 -9.48 4.48
N HIS A 135 12.53 -8.49 3.75
CA HIS A 135 13.38 -7.42 4.26
C HIS A 135 12.64 -6.08 4.20
N GLY A 136 13.03 -5.19 5.10
CA GLY A 136 12.69 -3.78 5.03
C GLY A 136 13.95 -2.94 4.87
N ILE A 137 13.88 -1.88 4.06
CA ILE A 137 14.89 -0.83 4.05
C ILE A 137 14.21 0.51 4.26
N ALA A 138 14.71 1.28 5.22
CA ALA A 138 14.12 2.53 5.65
C ALA A 138 14.91 3.71 5.07
N PHE A 139 14.22 4.71 4.56
CA PHE A 139 14.77 6.00 4.21
C PHE A 139 14.51 6.99 5.35
N ASP A 140 15.55 7.49 5.99
CA ASP A 140 15.48 8.57 6.98
C ASP A 140 15.18 9.86 6.23
N ARG A 141 13.96 10.39 6.40
CA ARG A 141 13.47 11.55 5.67
C ARG A 141 14.14 12.85 6.11
N LYS A 142 14.61 12.91 7.36
CA LYS A 142 15.24 14.10 7.91
C LYS A 142 16.71 14.22 7.51
N LYS A 143 17.40 13.08 7.45
CA LYS A 143 18.82 13.02 7.06
C LYS A 143 19.01 12.67 5.59
N GLU A 144 17.91 12.43 4.87
CA GLU A 144 17.87 12.12 3.43
C GLU A 144 18.81 10.97 3.03
N HIS A 145 18.79 9.87 3.79
CA HIS A 145 19.63 8.71 3.49
C HIS A 145 18.93 7.39 3.82
N TRP A 146 19.33 6.35 3.10
CA TRP A 146 18.91 4.98 3.39
C TRP A 146 19.64 4.44 4.61
N LEU A 147 18.88 3.82 5.50
CA LEU A 147 19.36 3.05 6.62
C LEU A 147 19.73 1.63 6.17
N ALA A 148 20.46 0.92 7.03
CA ALA A 148 20.77 -0.49 6.78
C ALA A 148 19.48 -1.33 6.68
N PRO A 149 19.42 -2.29 5.74
CA PRO A 149 18.26 -3.18 5.64
C PRO A 149 18.15 -4.08 6.87
N PHE A 150 16.92 -4.42 7.23
CA PHE A 150 16.61 -5.37 8.30
C PHE A 150 15.74 -6.51 7.77
N CYS A 151 15.75 -7.66 8.46
CA CYS A 151 14.98 -8.85 8.08
C CYS A 151 13.84 -9.09 9.06
N LEU A 152 12.66 -9.46 8.56
CA LEU A 152 11.57 -9.95 9.38
C LEU A 152 11.78 -11.44 9.72
N PRO A 153 11.44 -11.88 10.94
CA PRO A 153 11.77 -13.21 11.41
C PRO A 153 10.73 -14.24 10.92
N CYS A 154 10.76 -14.62 9.64
CA CYS A 154 10.07 -15.79 9.08
C CYS A 154 10.53 -16.05 7.64
N GLN A 155 10.46 -17.31 7.19
CA GLN A 155 10.65 -17.66 5.78
C GLN A 155 9.33 -17.51 5.03
N ALA A 156 9.31 -16.60 4.07
CA ALA A 156 8.11 -16.33 3.29
C ALA A 156 8.01 -17.26 2.08
N GLN A 157 6.78 -17.54 1.64
CA GLN A 157 6.56 -18.16 0.35
C GLN A 157 7.18 -17.27 -0.75
N ARG A 158 7.88 -17.87 -1.71
CA ARG A 158 8.41 -17.14 -2.87
C ARG A 158 7.29 -16.41 -3.61
N GLY A 159 7.49 -15.11 -3.86
CA GLY A 159 6.51 -14.24 -4.48
C GLY A 159 5.32 -13.90 -3.58
N THR A 160 5.46 -14.05 -2.26
CA THR A 160 4.38 -13.72 -1.31
C THR A 160 3.85 -12.31 -1.56
N PRO A 161 2.52 -12.08 -1.48
CA PRO A 161 2.03 -10.73 -1.31
C PRO A 161 2.56 -10.16 0.01
N ILE A 162 2.88 -8.87 -0.01
CA ILE A 162 3.30 -8.10 1.17
C ILE A 162 2.31 -6.95 1.32
N SER A 163 1.70 -6.85 2.49
CA SER A 163 0.81 -5.74 2.85
C SER A 163 1.42 -5.02 4.04
N ALA A 164 1.65 -3.71 3.94
CA ALA A 164 2.15 -2.91 5.05
C ALA A 164 1.32 -1.64 5.23
N PHE A 165 1.08 -1.27 6.49
CA PHE A 165 0.44 -0.02 6.85
C PHE A 165 0.92 0.43 8.23
N SER A 166 0.68 1.69 8.56
CA SER A 166 0.98 2.24 9.89
C SER A 166 -0.30 2.60 10.62
N THR A 167 -0.31 2.36 11.92
CA THR A 167 -1.26 2.97 12.86
C THR A 167 -0.64 4.24 13.46
N GLN A 168 -1.29 4.83 14.46
CA GLN A 168 -0.67 5.94 15.22
C GLN A 168 0.53 5.49 16.04
N GLU A 169 0.59 4.22 16.40
CA GLU A 169 1.54 3.70 17.39
C GLU A 169 2.50 2.66 16.81
N SER A 170 2.15 2.04 15.68
CA SER A 170 2.88 0.88 15.16
C SER A 170 2.96 0.84 13.64
N VAL A 171 4.00 0.18 13.14
CA VAL A 171 4.07 -0.34 11.77
C VAL A 171 3.56 -1.78 11.79
N ILE A 172 2.71 -2.11 10.83
CA ILE A 172 2.18 -3.46 10.62
C ILE A 172 2.61 -3.93 9.23
N VAL A 173 3.13 -5.14 9.16
CA VAL A 173 3.54 -5.81 7.92
C VAL A 173 2.98 -7.22 7.92
N SER A 174 2.45 -7.66 6.79
CA SER A 174 1.89 -9.00 6.67
C SER A 174 2.30 -9.66 5.38
N PHE A 175 2.57 -10.96 5.47
CA PHE A 175 2.94 -11.81 4.34
C PHE A 175 2.63 -13.28 4.65
N VAL A 176 2.73 -14.12 3.63
CA VAL A 176 2.43 -15.56 3.70
C VAL A 176 3.73 -16.35 3.83
N ASP A 177 3.80 -17.23 4.83
CA ASP A 177 4.94 -18.12 5.04
C ASP A 177 4.95 -19.33 4.10
N ILE A 178 6.00 -20.16 4.20
CA ILE A 178 6.11 -21.41 3.44
C ILE A 178 5.03 -22.46 3.80
N GLU A 179 4.41 -22.34 4.98
CA GLU A 179 3.30 -23.20 5.43
C GLU A 179 1.93 -22.63 5.04
N LYS A 180 1.89 -21.54 4.26
CA LYS A 180 0.69 -20.86 3.76
C LYS A 180 -0.14 -20.18 4.87
N LYS A 181 0.49 -19.78 5.96
CA LYS A 181 -0.10 -19.00 7.04
C LYS A 181 0.23 -17.52 6.85
N VAL A 182 -0.73 -16.66 7.16
CA VAL A 182 -0.52 -15.21 7.14
C VAL A 182 0.08 -14.78 8.47
N HIS A 183 1.32 -14.30 8.42
CA HIS A 183 1.97 -13.63 9.54
C HIS A 183 1.64 -12.15 9.54
N ILE A 184 1.44 -11.60 10.73
CA ILE A 184 1.25 -10.18 11.01
C ILE A 184 2.37 -9.77 11.96
N PHE A 185 3.37 -9.09 11.41
CA PHE A 185 4.43 -8.48 12.17
C PHE A 185 4.02 -7.06 12.57
N SER A 186 4.09 -6.76 13.86
CA SER A 186 3.88 -5.41 14.38
C SER A 186 5.14 -4.91 15.07
N ARG A 187 5.44 -3.63 14.90
CA ARG A 187 6.49 -2.94 15.66
C ARG A 187 6.00 -1.58 16.09
N ARG A 188 5.97 -1.34 17.39
CA ARG A 188 5.67 0.00 17.93
C ARG A 188 6.75 0.98 17.48
N LEU A 189 6.37 2.22 17.19
CA LEU A 189 7.31 3.24 16.70
C LEU A 189 8.44 3.55 17.69
N GLU A 190 8.18 3.34 18.99
CA GLU A 190 9.14 3.55 20.08
C GLU A 190 9.91 2.28 20.46
N ALA A 191 9.59 1.13 19.87
CA ALA A 191 10.18 -0.16 20.23
C ALA A 191 11.07 -0.71 19.11
N ASP A 192 12.17 -1.35 19.50
CA ASP A 192 13.13 -1.93 18.55
C ASP A 192 12.80 -3.35 18.10
N LYS A 193 11.75 -3.97 18.65
CA LYS A 193 11.43 -5.38 18.43
C LYS A 193 10.14 -5.56 17.63
N TRP A 194 10.21 -6.43 16.63
CA TRP A 194 9.04 -6.95 15.94
C TRP A 194 8.36 -8.04 16.78
N GLU A 195 7.05 -7.92 16.94
CA GLU A 195 6.17 -8.96 17.44
C GLU A 195 5.55 -9.69 16.25
N ASP A 196 5.38 -11.01 16.38
CA ASP A 196 4.80 -11.87 15.35
C ASP A 196 3.51 -12.49 15.87
N LYS A 197 2.49 -12.44 15.02
CA LYS A 197 1.21 -13.11 15.25
C LYS A 197 0.75 -13.76 13.95
N ILE A 198 0.31 -15.00 14.04
CA ILE A 198 -0.35 -15.68 12.92
C ILE A 198 -1.82 -15.31 12.93
N LEU A 199 -2.36 -14.94 11.77
CA LEU A 199 -3.79 -14.73 11.61
C LEU A 199 -4.50 -16.09 11.60
N ASP A 200 -5.39 -16.30 12.56
CA ASP A 200 -6.18 -17.53 12.65
C ASP A 200 -7.01 -17.75 11.38
N ASP A 201 -7.25 -19.02 11.03
CA ASP A 201 -7.96 -19.45 9.80
C ASP A 201 -7.36 -18.96 8.48
N SER A 202 -6.14 -18.43 8.48
CA SER A 202 -5.45 -17.96 7.27
C SER A 202 -4.88 -19.08 6.41
N SER A 203 -4.72 -20.29 6.96
CA SER A 203 -4.18 -21.43 6.21
C SER A 203 -5.12 -21.83 5.08
N ASP A 204 -4.62 -21.76 3.85
CA ASP A 204 -5.28 -22.28 2.66
C ASP A 204 -4.32 -23.20 1.89
N ASN A 205 -4.82 -24.31 1.38
CA ASN A 205 -4.03 -25.19 0.53
C ASN A 205 -3.73 -24.55 -0.83
N ALA A 206 -4.52 -23.58 -1.26
CA ALA A 206 -4.30 -22.82 -2.48
C ALA A 206 -3.35 -21.63 -2.26
N HIS A 207 -2.63 -21.25 -3.31
CA HIS A 207 -1.71 -20.12 -3.27
C HIS A 207 -2.47 -18.79 -3.20
N MET A 208 -2.15 -17.98 -2.19
CA MET A 208 -2.68 -16.63 -2.03
C MET A 208 -1.92 -15.68 -2.95
N MET A 209 -2.64 -15.05 -3.88
CA MET A 209 -2.04 -14.21 -4.93
C MET A 209 -1.90 -12.75 -4.49
N ASN A 210 -2.94 -12.22 -3.84
CA ASN A 210 -2.99 -10.85 -3.34
C ASN A 210 -3.53 -10.85 -1.91
N LEU A 211 -3.04 -9.92 -1.09
CA LEU A 211 -3.38 -9.80 0.32
C LEU A 211 -3.46 -8.31 0.67
N VAL A 212 -4.55 -7.94 1.34
CA VAL A 212 -4.75 -6.62 1.94
C VAL A 212 -5.06 -6.86 3.41
N VAL A 213 -4.26 -6.27 4.29
CA VAL A 213 -4.46 -6.34 5.74
C VAL A 213 -4.72 -4.93 6.26
N TYR A 214 -5.67 -4.80 7.17
CA TYR A 214 -6.03 -3.53 7.79
C TYR A 214 -6.45 -3.71 9.24
N GLU A 215 -6.45 -2.60 9.97
CA GLU A 215 -7.05 -2.50 11.30
C GLU A 215 -8.51 -2.04 11.18
N ASN A 216 -9.43 -2.85 11.70
CA ASN A 216 -10.82 -2.46 11.90
C ASN A 216 -10.90 -1.53 13.11
N GLU A 217 -11.06 -0.22 12.88
CA GLU A 217 -11.10 0.78 13.95
C GLU A 217 -12.27 0.60 14.93
N GLU A 218 -13.38 0.00 14.49
CA GLU A 218 -14.56 -0.20 15.35
C GLU A 218 -14.37 -1.34 16.34
N ARG A 219 -13.64 -2.37 15.92
CA ARG A 219 -13.39 -3.58 16.72
C ARG A 219 -12.01 -3.62 17.37
N GLY A 220 -11.07 -2.80 16.88
CA GLY A 220 -9.65 -2.86 17.26
C GLY A 220 -8.98 -4.17 16.84
N THR A 221 -9.46 -4.79 15.75
CA THR A 221 -9.03 -6.11 15.29
C THR A 221 -8.34 -6.02 13.94
N ILE A 222 -7.36 -6.88 13.72
CA ILE A 222 -6.74 -7.02 12.40
C ILE A 222 -7.61 -7.95 11.55
N GLU A 223 -7.91 -7.50 10.35
CA GLU A 223 -8.68 -8.25 9.35
C GLU A 223 -7.92 -8.27 8.03
N ALA A 224 -8.16 -9.31 7.23
CA ALA A 224 -7.51 -9.47 5.94
C ALA A 224 -8.51 -9.80 4.84
N PHE A 225 -8.24 -9.28 3.65
CA PHE A 225 -8.82 -9.75 2.41
C PHE A 225 -7.76 -10.41 1.55
N ALA A 226 -8.07 -11.59 1.04
CA ALA A 226 -7.16 -12.38 0.26
C ALA A 226 -7.79 -12.79 -1.07
N GLN A 227 -7.02 -12.70 -2.15
CA GLN A 227 -7.37 -13.32 -3.42
C GLN A 227 -6.69 -14.68 -3.52
N VAL A 228 -7.50 -15.74 -3.55
CA VAL A 228 -7.05 -17.12 -3.69
C VAL A 228 -7.67 -17.68 -4.96
N GLN A 229 -6.85 -17.88 -6.00
CA GLN A 229 -7.34 -18.20 -7.35
C GLN A 229 -8.40 -17.17 -7.81
N ASN A 230 -9.59 -17.62 -8.16
CA ASN A 230 -10.70 -16.76 -8.54
C ASN A 230 -11.57 -16.31 -7.36
N LYS A 231 -11.25 -16.65 -6.10
CA LYS A 231 -12.07 -16.32 -4.93
C LYS A 231 -11.52 -15.11 -4.17
N ILE A 232 -12.43 -14.31 -3.62
CA ILE A 232 -12.13 -13.25 -2.67
C ILE A 232 -12.57 -13.72 -1.29
N LEU A 233 -11.63 -13.80 -0.36
CA LEU A 233 -11.84 -14.26 1.01
C LEU A 233 -11.72 -13.08 1.97
N HIS A 234 -12.58 -13.07 2.99
CA HIS A 234 -12.44 -12.23 4.18
C HIS A 234 -12.02 -13.12 5.34
N ILE A 235 -10.95 -12.73 6.02
CA ILE A 235 -10.40 -13.45 7.18
C ILE A 235 -10.46 -12.47 8.35
N ASP A 236 -11.34 -12.76 9.30
CA ASP A 236 -11.53 -12.01 10.53
C ASP A 236 -11.01 -12.85 11.69
N GLN A 237 -10.16 -12.26 12.52
CA GLN A 237 -9.52 -12.93 13.65
C GLN A 237 -10.52 -13.58 14.64
N HIS A 238 -11.78 -13.14 14.68
CA HIS A 238 -12.81 -13.66 15.58
C HIS A 238 -13.96 -14.34 14.85
N GLN A 239 -14.26 -13.95 13.61
CA GLN A 239 -15.37 -14.53 12.83
C GLN A 239 -14.92 -15.63 11.86
N GLY A 240 -13.62 -15.88 11.78
CA GLY A 240 -13.01 -16.88 10.91
C GLY A 240 -13.01 -16.45 9.45
N ARG A 241 -13.08 -17.44 8.56
CA ARG A 241 -12.93 -17.24 7.11
C ARG A 241 -14.28 -17.31 6.38
N SER A 242 -14.57 -16.30 5.57
CA SER A 242 -15.74 -16.26 4.68
C SER A 242 -15.34 -15.95 3.23
N CYS A 243 -16.11 -16.47 2.28
CA CYS A 243 -15.92 -16.19 0.85
C CYS A 243 -16.91 -15.11 0.44
N LEU A 244 -16.41 -13.98 -0.08
CA LEU A 244 -17.25 -12.85 -0.46
C LEU A 244 -17.75 -12.92 -1.90
N GLY A 245 -17.05 -13.67 -2.74
CA GLY A 245 -17.37 -13.74 -4.17
C GLY A 245 -16.22 -14.26 -4.99
N GLN A 246 -16.35 -14.08 -6.30
CA GLN A 246 -15.37 -14.55 -7.27
C GLN A 246 -15.03 -13.48 -8.30
N VAL A 247 -13.79 -13.51 -8.78
CA VAL A 247 -13.29 -12.69 -9.87
C VAL A 247 -13.17 -13.55 -11.11
N THR A 248 -13.86 -13.16 -12.18
CA THR A 248 -13.75 -13.79 -13.50
C THR A 248 -13.48 -12.72 -14.54
N LYS A 249 -12.37 -12.84 -15.29
CA LYS A 249 -11.96 -11.86 -16.31
C LYS A 249 -11.89 -10.40 -15.79
N GLY A 250 -11.46 -10.22 -14.55
CA GLY A 250 -11.37 -8.91 -13.91
C GLY A 250 -12.67 -8.42 -13.27
N GLU A 251 -13.81 -9.09 -13.48
CA GLU A 251 -15.09 -8.69 -12.91
C GLU A 251 -15.41 -9.45 -11.62
N PHE A 252 -15.84 -8.73 -10.59
CA PHE A 252 -16.25 -9.30 -9.30
C PHE A 252 -17.72 -9.67 -9.29
N THR A 253 -18.02 -10.92 -8.93
CA THR A 253 -19.36 -11.43 -8.66
C THR A 253 -19.47 -11.79 -7.18
N PRO A 254 -20.20 -11.01 -6.36
CA PRO A 254 -20.41 -11.31 -4.94
C PRO A 254 -21.29 -12.54 -4.75
N ILE A 255 -21.16 -13.24 -3.62
CA ILE A 255 -22.05 -14.37 -3.28
C ILE A 255 -23.45 -13.84 -2.92
N THR A 256 -23.52 -12.71 -2.22
CA THR A 256 -24.78 -12.14 -1.72
C THR A 256 -24.91 -10.64 -2.04
N LYS A 257 -26.16 -10.13 -2.05
CA LYS A 257 -26.43 -8.69 -2.19
C LYS A 257 -25.83 -7.85 -1.06
N ALA A 258 -25.66 -8.44 0.13
CA ALA A 258 -25.07 -7.76 1.28
C ALA A 258 -23.59 -7.40 1.02
N GLU A 259 -22.88 -8.24 0.26
CA GLU A 259 -21.47 -8.02 -0.09
C GLU A 259 -21.29 -7.03 -1.24
N CYS A 260 -22.35 -6.68 -1.98
CA CYS A 260 -22.30 -5.63 -3.01
C CYS A 260 -22.09 -4.21 -2.45
N GLY A 261 -22.39 -4.00 -1.16
CA GLY A 261 -22.47 -2.66 -0.55
C GLY A 261 -21.95 -2.59 0.89
N ARG A 262 -21.20 -3.60 1.35
CA ARG A 262 -20.64 -3.59 2.71
C ARG A 262 -19.50 -2.59 2.76
N PHE A 263 -19.69 -1.52 3.52
CA PHE A 263 -18.65 -0.55 3.83
C PHE A 263 -17.87 -1.00 5.06
N ILE A 264 -16.55 -0.90 5.02
CA ILE A 264 -15.66 -1.23 6.12
C ILE A 264 -14.81 0.00 6.40
N ARG A 265 -14.74 0.42 7.67
CA ARG A 265 -13.80 1.46 8.10
C ARG A 265 -12.41 0.85 8.15
N ALA A 266 -11.59 1.18 7.16
CA ALA A 266 -10.24 0.64 7.04
C ALA A 266 -9.22 1.79 6.91
N ARG A 267 -8.11 1.67 7.65
CA ARG A 267 -6.92 2.49 7.41
C ARG A 267 -6.09 1.87 6.29
N PHE A 268 -6.25 2.41 5.09
CA PHE A 268 -5.31 2.18 4.00
C PHE A 268 -4.22 3.25 4.07
N GLY A 269 -2.98 2.86 4.38
CA GLY A 269 -1.76 3.58 3.99
C GLY A 269 -1.67 5.11 4.23
N MET A 270 -2.51 5.73 5.06
CA MET A 270 -2.50 7.18 5.26
C MET A 270 -2.16 7.58 6.70
N LEU A 271 -1.12 8.39 6.82
CA LEU A 271 -0.90 9.26 7.97
C LEU A 271 -1.41 10.66 7.62
N GLY A 272 -2.66 10.93 8.01
CA GLY A 272 -3.12 12.31 8.18
C GLY A 272 -2.40 12.91 9.38
N ARG A 273 -1.77 14.09 9.20
CA ARG A 273 -1.18 14.86 10.30
C ARG A 273 -2.16 15.00 11.47
N LEU A 274 -1.84 14.40 12.61
CA LEU A 274 -2.43 14.81 13.88
C LEU A 274 -1.67 16.06 14.36
N ARG A 275 -2.29 17.24 14.23
CA ARG A 275 -1.85 18.45 14.93
C ARG A 275 -2.31 18.39 16.37
N GLY A 276 -1.37 18.49 17.31
CA GLY A 276 -1.60 18.85 18.70
C GLY A 276 -0.87 20.15 19.04
N ASN A 277 -1.66 21.17 19.40
CA ASN A 277 -1.37 22.52 19.88
C ASN A 277 0.02 22.87 20.43
N THR A 278 0.59 23.97 19.93
CA THR A 278 1.08 25.10 20.76
C THR A 278 0.94 26.42 19.99
N ASN A 279 0.34 27.43 20.64
CA ASN A 279 0.04 28.77 20.12
C ASN A 279 1.29 29.53 19.68
N ILE A 280 1.31 30.09 18.46
CA ILE A 280 2.00 31.35 18.15
C ILE A 280 1.16 32.17 17.17
N THR A 281 0.86 33.40 17.58
CA THR A 281 0.09 34.44 16.90
C THR A 281 0.80 34.91 15.63
N ILE A 282 0.03 35.06 14.56
CA ILE A 282 0.45 35.55 13.23
C ILE A 282 0.59 37.07 13.27
N ASN A 283 1.64 37.62 12.66
CA ASN A 283 1.56 38.92 12.00
C ASN A 283 2.13 38.85 10.58
N SER A 284 1.42 39.56 9.71
CA SER A 284 1.38 39.62 8.25
C SER A 284 2.70 39.92 7.51
N ASN A 285 2.92 39.31 6.33
CA ASN A 285 2.71 39.96 5.03
C ASN A 285 3.13 39.10 3.82
N ASN A 286 2.42 39.35 2.71
CA ASN A 286 2.44 38.70 1.40
C ASN A 286 3.81 38.33 0.82
N ASN A 287 3.90 37.10 0.28
CA ASN A 287 4.50 36.89 -1.04
C ASN A 287 3.85 35.69 -1.74
N SER A 288 3.29 35.95 -2.91
CA SER A 288 2.66 34.99 -3.81
C SER A 288 3.73 34.12 -4.49
N GLY A 289 3.88 32.88 -4.04
CA GLY A 289 4.58 31.81 -4.73
C GLY A 289 3.59 30.68 -5.00
N TYR A 290 3.49 30.24 -6.25
CA TYR A 290 2.72 29.08 -6.66
C TYR A 290 3.22 27.84 -5.89
N ALA A 291 2.35 27.28 -5.05
CA ALA A 291 2.63 26.07 -4.28
C ALA A 291 2.32 24.82 -5.13
N PRO A 292 3.21 23.81 -5.15
CA PRO A 292 2.98 22.56 -5.87
C PRO A 292 1.75 21.85 -5.30
N ILE A 293 1.01 21.14 -6.17
CA ILE A 293 -0.23 20.36 -5.91
C ILE A 293 -0.60 20.39 -4.42
N SER A 294 -1.46 21.35 -4.06
CA SER A 294 -1.89 21.62 -2.69
C SER A 294 -2.74 20.48 -2.16
N VAL A 295 -2.05 19.42 -1.76
CA VAL A 295 -2.35 18.58 -0.61
C VAL A 295 -2.22 19.54 0.59
N TRP A 296 -3.30 19.76 1.36
CA TRP A 296 -3.56 20.80 2.38
C TRP A 296 -4.26 22.13 1.98
N GLY A 297 -5.56 22.23 2.31
CA GLY A 297 -6.32 23.48 2.44
C GLY A 297 -7.79 23.25 2.85
N ALA A 298 -8.15 23.53 4.10
CA ALA A 298 -9.49 23.28 4.65
C ALA A 298 -10.61 24.14 4.04
N ARG A 299 -11.78 23.53 3.76
CA ARG A 299 -13.15 24.01 4.08
C ARG A 299 -14.20 22.96 3.66
N ARG A 300 -15.17 22.67 4.54
CA ARG A 300 -16.41 21.91 4.23
C ARG A 300 -17.21 22.62 3.13
N PRO A 301 -17.94 21.87 2.28
CA PRO A 301 -19.41 21.76 2.43
C PRO A 301 -19.88 20.28 2.34
N ALA A 302 -20.75 19.77 3.24
CA ALA A 302 -22.23 19.84 3.20
C ALA A 302 -22.77 19.17 1.91
N TRP A 303 -23.48 18.02 1.88
CA TRP A 303 -24.53 17.38 2.69
C TRP A 303 -24.47 15.85 2.36
N ALA A 304 -25.02 14.86 3.05
CA ALA A 304 -25.97 14.69 4.14
C ALA A 304 -25.61 13.39 4.89
#